data_AF-A0A066SW58-F1
#
_entry.id   AF-A0A066SW58-F1
#
_cell.length_a   1.000
_cell.length_b   1.000
_cell.length_c   1.000
_cell.angle_alpha   90.00
_cell.angle_beta   90.00
_cell.angle_gamma   90.00
#
_symmetry.space_group_name_H-M   'P 1'
#
loop_
_entity.id
_entity.type
_entity.pdbx_description
1 polymer ?
#
loop_
_entity_poly.entity_id
_entity_poly.type
_entity_poly.pdbx_seq_one_letter_code
_entity_poly.pdbx_strand_id
1 'polypeptide(L)'
;MARPTKYQEAYAEQARKLCLLGYTDAELADFFEVSESTINKWKLDYPKFSESIKKGKAVADAEVSDRLYQRAMGFVAPDIDIRVIENRIVETPLEKYYPPDTTAAIFWLKNRQKDKWRDKVDHELTGKDGGAIQIETSPMSTLFGK
;
A
#
# COMPACT_ATOMS: atom_id res chain seq x y z
N MET A 1 -20.23 -28.65 1.31
CA MET A 1 -18.94 -28.55 2.03
C MET A 1 -19.06 -27.40 3.02
N ALA A 2 -18.75 -27.63 4.30
CA ALA A 2 -18.97 -26.66 5.37
C ALA A 2 -17.87 -25.59 5.35
N ARG A 3 -18.25 -24.33 5.19
CA ARG A 3 -17.35 -23.16 5.25
C ARG A 3 -16.79 -23.04 6.68
N PRO A 4 -15.48 -23.16 6.92
CA PRO A 4 -14.92 -23.04 8.26
C PRO A 4 -14.99 -21.57 8.70
N THR A 5 -16.04 -21.19 9.42
CA THR A 5 -16.22 -19.81 9.91
C THR A 5 -15.48 -19.52 11.22
N LYS A 6 -14.90 -20.55 11.85
CA LYS A 6 -14.30 -20.44 13.19
C LYS A 6 -12.81 -20.14 13.10
N TYR A 7 -12.40 -19.06 13.78
CA TYR A 7 -11.00 -18.66 13.92
C TYR A 7 -10.15 -19.77 14.58
N GLN A 8 -8.90 -19.90 14.15
CA GLN A 8 -7.88 -20.76 14.76
C GLN A 8 -6.66 -19.92 15.13
N GLU A 9 -6.04 -20.19 16.29
CA GLU A 9 -4.88 -19.40 16.75
C GLU A 9 -3.69 -19.50 15.77
N ALA A 10 -3.56 -20.61 15.03
CA ALA A 10 -2.58 -20.79 13.97
C ALA A 10 -2.74 -19.79 12.80
N TYR A 11 -3.94 -19.24 12.59
CA TYR A 11 -4.18 -18.26 11.52
C TYR A 11 -3.43 -16.96 11.74
N ALA A 12 -3.07 -16.59 12.97
CA ALA A 12 -2.26 -15.41 13.26
C ALA A 12 -0.89 -15.50 12.57
N GLU A 13 -0.19 -16.64 12.71
CA GLU A 13 1.12 -16.81 12.09
C GLU A 13 1.02 -16.96 10.56
N GLN A 14 -0.04 -17.59 10.05
CA GLN A 14 -0.30 -17.65 8.60
C GLN A 14 -0.55 -16.26 8.03
N ALA A 15 -1.40 -15.45 8.67
CA ALA A 15 -1.67 -14.08 8.25
C ALA A 15 -0.41 -13.20 8.31
N ARG A 16 0.45 -13.37 9.32
CA ARG A 16 1.76 -12.68 9.37
C ARG A 16 2.60 -12.97 8.14
N LYS A 17 2.74 -14.25 7.78
CA LYS A 17 3.54 -14.70 6.62
C LYS A 17 2.95 -14.20 5.30
N LEU A 18 1.63 -14.25 5.15
CA LEU A 18 0.94 -13.73 3.96
C LEU A 18 1.11 -12.21 3.85
N CYS A 19 0.98 -11.47 4.94
CA CYS A 19 1.22 -10.03 4.93
C CYS A 19 2.68 -9.66 4.67
N LEU A 20 3.66 -10.50 5.06
CA LEU A 20 5.06 -10.33 4.63
C LEU A 20 5.23 -10.45 3.11
N LEU A 21 4.37 -11.26 2.46
CA LEU A 21 4.32 -11.38 1.01
C LEU A 21 3.48 -10.29 0.33
N GLY A 22 3.00 -9.30 1.10
CA GLY A 22 2.23 -8.17 0.58
C GLY A 22 0.72 -8.38 0.52
N TYR A 23 0.18 -9.45 1.12
CA TYR A 23 -1.27 -9.72 1.07
C TYR A 23 -2.09 -8.63 1.78
N THR A 24 -3.14 -8.18 1.10
CA THR A 24 -4.20 -7.32 1.59
C THR A 24 -5.22 -8.09 2.43
N ASP A 25 -6.09 -7.37 3.13
CA ASP A 25 -7.14 -8.02 3.96
C ASP A 25 -8.17 -8.77 3.09
N ALA A 26 -8.39 -8.32 1.86
CA ALA A 26 -9.23 -9.02 0.88
C ALA A 26 -8.58 -10.34 0.44
N GLU A 27 -7.28 -10.33 0.09
CA GLU A 27 -6.57 -11.54 -0.31
C GLU A 27 -6.40 -12.53 0.86
N LEU A 28 -6.27 -12.03 2.10
CA LEU A 28 -6.36 -12.88 3.29
C LEU A 28 -7.74 -13.53 3.41
N ALA A 29 -8.82 -12.78 3.15
CA ALA A 29 -10.17 -13.32 3.19
C ALA A 29 -10.37 -14.43 2.16
N ASP A 30 -9.86 -14.21 0.93
CA ASP A 30 -9.87 -15.21 -0.14
C ASP A 30 -9.04 -16.45 0.26
N PHE A 31 -7.83 -16.27 0.80
CA PHE A 31 -6.97 -17.37 1.26
C PHE A 31 -7.63 -18.22 2.35
N PHE A 32 -8.32 -17.60 3.31
CA PHE A 32 -9.01 -18.30 4.40
C PHE A 32 -10.42 -18.75 4.01
N GLU A 33 -10.87 -18.50 2.77
CA GLU A 33 -12.23 -18.77 2.28
C GLU A 33 -13.35 -18.13 3.13
N VAL A 34 -13.06 -16.98 3.73
CA VAL A 34 -13.98 -16.19 4.55
C VAL A 34 -14.31 -14.86 3.87
N SER A 35 -15.30 -14.14 4.39
CA SER A 35 -15.58 -12.79 3.91
C SER A 35 -14.57 -11.81 4.52
N GLU A 36 -14.29 -10.70 3.84
CA GLU A 36 -13.47 -9.63 4.41
C GLU A 36 -14.04 -9.11 5.75
N SER A 37 -15.37 -9.10 5.90
CA SER A 37 -16.03 -8.79 7.17
C SER A 37 -15.65 -9.75 8.30
N THR A 38 -15.36 -11.02 7.98
CA THR A 38 -14.89 -12.01 8.96
C THR A 38 -13.45 -11.73 9.38
N ILE A 39 -12.57 -11.36 8.44
CA ILE A 39 -11.20 -10.90 8.75
C ILE A 39 -11.23 -9.66 9.63
N ASN A 40 -12.08 -8.69 9.29
CA ASN A 40 -12.29 -7.47 10.09
C ASN A 40 -12.75 -7.79 11.51
N LYS A 41 -13.69 -8.74 11.65
CA LYS A 41 -14.12 -9.22 12.96
C LYS A 41 -12.99 -9.92 13.71
N TRP A 42 -12.20 -10.78 13.07
CA TRP A 42 -11.08 -11.46 13.71
C TRP A 42 -10.02 -10.48 14.23
N LYS A 43 -9.76 -9.37 13.52
CA LYS A 43 -8.85 -8.31 13.98
C LYS A 43 -9.34 -7.61 15.25
N LEU A 44 -10.64 -7.56 15.49
CA LEU A 44 -11.25 -6.98 16.70
C LEU A 44 -11.27 -8.00 17.85
N ASP A 45 -11.76 -9.20 17.56
CA ASP A 45 -11.99 -10.25 18.56
C ASP A 45 -10.68 -10.90 19.04
N TYR A 46 -9.63 -10.92 18.20
CA TYR A 46 -8.35 -11.59 18.47
C TYR A 46 -7.16 -10.63 18.33
N PRO A 47 -6.72 -9.96 19.41
CA PRO A 47 -5.62 -9.00 19.37
C PRO A 47 -4.31 -9.56 18.77
N LYS A 48 -3.97 -10.82 19.05
CA LYS A 48 -2.78 -11.49 18.49
C LYS A 48 -2.82 -11.59 16.96
N PHE A 49 -4.01 -11.82 16.38
CA PHE A 49 -4.20 -11.87 14.93
C PHE A 49 -3.94 -10.50 14.30
N SER A 50 -4.52 -9.45 14.91
CA SER A 50 -4.32 -8.06 14.50
C SER A 50 -2.85 -7.64 14.59
N GLU A 51 -2.17 -7.98 15.69
CA GLU A 51 -0.75 -7.70 15.87
C GLU A 51 0.11 -8.41 14.82
N SER A 52 -0.21 -9.66 14.50
CA SER A 52 0.49 -10.45 13.50
C SER A 52 0.39 -9.84 12.10
N ILE A 53 -0.81 -9.42 11.69
CA ILE A 53 -1.03 -8.70 10.43
C ILE A 53 -0.21 -7.40 10.40
N LYS A 54 -0.28 -6.58 11.46
CA LYS A 54 0.47 -5.32 11.55
C LYS A 54 1.97 -5.54 11.40
N LYS A 55 2.53 -6.55 12.09
CA LYS A 55 3.95 -6.90 11.98
C LYS A 55 4.33 -7.33 10.56
N GLY A 56 3.51 -8.15 9.92
CA GLY A 56 3.75 -8.59 8.54
C GLY A 56 3.77 -7.41 7.56
N LYS A 57 2.74 -6.56 7.61
CA LYS A 57 2.63 -5.39 6.73
C LYS A 57 3.75 -4.39 6.96
N ALA A 58 4.10 -4.10 8.22
CA ALA A 58 5.16 -3.16 8.53
C ALA A 58 6.53 -3.55 7.94
N VAL A 59 6.85 -4.85 7.89
CA VAL A 59 8.10 -5.32 7.28
C VAL A 59 8.04 -5.22 5.76
N ALA A 60 6.94 -5.66 5.13
CA ALA A 60 6.76 -5.52 3.69
C ALA A 60 6.82 -4.04 3.24
N ASP A 61 6.15 -3.15 3.96
CA ASP A 61 6.17 -1.70 3.72
C ASP A 61 7.59 -1.11 3.90
N ALA A 62 8.35 -1.61 4.88
CA ALA A 62 9.72 -1.18 5.12
C ALA A 62 10.67 -1.59 3.99
N GLU A 63 10.53 -2.81 3.45
CA GLU A 63 11.33 -3.27 2.30
C GLU A 63 11.04 -2.43 1.06
N VAL A 64 9.76 -2.17 0.75
CA VAL A 64 9.38 -1.29 -0.37
C VAL A 64 9.95 0.12 -0.17
N SER A 65 9.89 0.64 1.06
CA SER A 65 10.44 1.95 1.40
C SER A 65 11.96 2.03 1.21
N ASP A 66 12.71 0.98 1.56
CA ASP A 66 14.16 0.91 1.34
C ASP A 66 14.49 0.90 -0.15
N ARG A 67 13.80 0.08 -0.96
CA ARG A 67 13.99 0.06 -2.41
C ARG A 67 13.64 1.38 -3.07
N LEU A 68 12.58 2.04 -2.62
CA LEU A 68 12.19 3.36 -3.12
C LEU A 68 13.22 4.43 -2.73
N TYR A 69 13.79 4.35 -1.52
CA TYR A 69 14.85 5.24 -1.08
C TYR A 69 16.13 5.07 -1.92
N GLN A 70 16.55 3.83 -2.21
CA GLN A 70 17.65 3.54 -3.12
C GLN A 70 17.40 4.14 -4.51
N ARG A 71 16.19 3.99 -5.06
CA ARG A 71 15.81 4.64 -6.33
C ARG A 71 15.84 6.17 -6.23
N ALA A 72 15.37 6.76 -5.14
CA ALA A 72 15.36 8.21 -4.96
C ALA A 72 16.77 8.81 -4.88
N MET A 73 17.74 8.07 -4.35
CA MET A 73 19.14 8.48 -4.25
C MET A 73 19.98 8.12 -5.47
N GLY A 74 19.50 7.18 -6.30
CA GLY A 74 20.33 6.47 -7.27
C GLY A 74 21.21 5.42 -6.60
N PHE A 75 21.56 4.37 -7.33
CA PHE A 75 22.38 3.28 -6.83
C PHE A 75 23.16 2.61 -7.96
N VAL A 76 24.21 1.86 -7.60
CA VAL A 76 24.96 1.01 -8.52
C VAL A 76 24.60 -0.44 -8.23
N ALA A 77 24.33 -1.23 -9.26
CA ALA A 77 24.08 -2.67 -9.13
C ALA A 77 24.82 -3.45 -10.21
N PRO A 78 25.23 -4.70 -9.92
CA PRO A 78 25.81 -5.58 -10.92
C PRO A 78 24.78 -5.85 -12.03
N ASP A 79 25.24 -5.80 -13.28
CA ASP A 79 24.49 -6.15 -14.48
C ASP A 79 25.38 -7.00 -15.39
N ILE A 80 24.79 -7.69 -16.36
CA ILE A 80 25.51 -8.52 -17.33
C ILE A 80 25.18 -8.01 -18.72
N ASP A 81 26.22 -7.59 -19.44
CA ASP A 81 26.10 -7.27 -20.85
C ASP A 81 26.29 -8.53 -21.68
N ILE A 82 25.21 -8.97 -22.34
CA ILE A 82 25.16 -10.20 -23.13
C ILE A 82 25.34 -9.84 -24.60
N ARG A 83 26.42 -10.35 -25.20
CA ARG A 83 26.74 -10.16 -26.63
C ARG A 83 26.90 -11.51 -27.33
N VAL A 84 26.58 -11.57 -28.62
CA VAL A 84 26.90 -12.71 -29.48
C VAL A 84 28.13 -12.37 -30.32
N ILE A 85 29.22 -13.09 -30.10
CA ILE A 85 30.48 -12.93 -30.84
C ILE A 85 30.85 -14.29 -31.42
N GLU A 86 31.05 -14.36 -32.75
CA GLU A 86 31.41 -15.61 -33.45
C GLU A 86 30.48 -16.79 -33.12
N ASN A 87 29.15 -16.54 -33.12
CA ASN A 87 28.13 -17.54 -32.79
C ASN A 87 28.22 -18.10 -31.35
N ARG A 88 28.91 -17.40 -30.44
CA ARG A 88 28.99 -17.72 -29.00
C ARG A 88 28.39 -16.60 -28.18
N ILE A 89 27.70 -16.97 -27.10
CA ILE A 89 27.20 -16.02 -26.10
C ILE A 89 28.37 -15.64 -25.21
N VAL A 90 28.65 -14.34 -25.10
CA VAL A 90 29.65 -13.75 -24.23
C VAL A 90 28.93 -12.88 -23.22
N GLU A 91 29.11 -13.20 -21.93
CA GLU A 91 28.58 -12.45 -20.81
C GLU A 91 29.71 -11.61 -20.20
N THR A 92 29.53 -10.29 -20.15
CA THR A 92 30.49 -9.37 -19.53
C THR A 92 29.87 -8.74 -18.28
N PRO A 93 30.32 -9.10 -17.07
CA PRO A 93 29.87 -8.44 -15.85
C PRO A 93 30.24 -6.95 -15.85
N LEU A 94 29.31 -6.10 -15.46
CA LEU A 94 29.54 -4.66 -15.29
C LEU A 94 28.80 -4.12 -14.08
N GLU A 95 29.23 -2.95 -13.61
CA GLU A 95 28.50 -2.17 -12.63
C GLU A 95 27.64 -1.12 -13.34
N LYS A 96 26.32 -1.25 -13.19
CA LYS A 96 25.37 -0.33 -13.81
C LYS A 96 24.93 0.72 -12.82
N TYR A 97 25.11 1.97 -13.21
CA TYR A 97 24.58 3.10 -12.47
C TYR A 97 23.12 3.34 -12.84
N TYR A 98 22.26 3.30 -11.82
CA TYR A 98 20.85 3.68 -11.89
C TYR A 98 20.73 5.09 -11.29
N PRO A 99 20.48 6.13 -12.10
CA PRO A 99 20.41 7.49 -11.61
C PRO A 99 19.20 7.68 -10.68
N PRO A 100 19.23 8.73 -9.82
CA PRO A 100 18.09 9.13 -9.01
C PRO A 100 16.79 9.23 -9.81
N ASP A 101 15.73 8.63 -9.28
CA ASP A 101 14.37 8.74 -9.80
C ASP A 101 13.67 9.95 -9.17
N THR A 102 13.32 10.94 -9.98
CA THR A 102 12.73 12.20 -9.51
C THR A 102 11.35 11.98 -8.89
N THR A 103 10.56 11.03 -9.39
CA THR A 103 9.25 10.70 -8.83
C THR A 103 9.40 10.06 -7.45
N ALA A 104 10.34 9.13 -7.27
CA ALA A 104 10.65 8.54 -5.97
C ALA A 104 11.13 9.60 -4.96
N ALA A 105 11.97 10.54 -5.40
CA ALA A 105 12.40 11.67 -4.58
C ALA A 105 11.22 12.58 -4.19
N ILE A 106 10.32 12.91 -5.13
CA ILE A 106 9.11 13.70 -4.85
C ILE A 106 8.23 13.00 -3.82
N PHE A 107 7.96 11.69 -3.99
CA PHE A 107 7.16 10.92 -3.01
C PHE A 107 7.80 10.93 -1.62
N TRP A 108 9.11 10.73 -1.54
CA TRP A 108 9.84 10.78 -0.27
C TRP A 108 9.72 12.15 0.42
N LEU A 109 9.93 13.23 -0.33
CA LEU A 109 9.87 14.59 0.17
C LEU A 109 8.45 14.98 0.59
N LYS A 110 7.43 14.65 -0.22
CA LYS A 110 6.02 14.83 0.13
C LYS A 110 5.63 14.09 1.40
N ASN A 111 6.17 12.90 1.64
CA ASN A 111 5.84 12.10 2.81
C ASN A 111 6.58 12.54 4.09
N ARG A 112 7.88 12.87 4.00
CA ARG A 112 8.69 13.21 5.20
C ARG A 112 8.84 14.70 5.48
N GLN A 113 8.67 15.55 4.46
CA GLN A 113 8.75 17.02 4.57
C GLN A 113 7.46 17.66 4.06
N LYS A 114 6.33 17.16 4.57
CA LYS A 114 4.97 17.58 4.18
C LYS A 114 4.80 19.10 4.15
N ASP A 115 5.30 19.80 5.16
CA ASP A 115 5.13 21.26 5.27
C ASP A 115 5.80 22.06 4.12
N LYS A 116 6.81 21.47 3.48
CA LYS A 116 7.58 22.11 2.41
C LYS A 116 7.18 21.63 1.01
N TRP A 117 6.80 20.35 0.89
CA TRP A 117 6.67 19.67 -0.41
C TRP A 117 5.27 19.17 -0.73
N ARG A 118 4.35 19.13 0.26
CA ARG A 118 2.96 18.74 -0.01
C ARG A 118 2.35 19.75 -0.96
N ASP A 119 1.59 19.24 -1.94
CA ASP A 119 0.83 20.11 -2.83
C ASP A 119 -0.12 20.97 -2.00
N LYS A 120 -0.06 22.28 -2.22
CA LYS A 120 -1.05 23.21 -1.68
C LYS A 120 -2.23 23.20 -2.63
N VAL A 121 -3.41 22.89 -2.09
CA VAL A 121 -4.66 23.00 -2.81
C VAL A 121 -5.46 24.11 -2.16
N ASP A 122 -5.54 25.25 -2.85
CA ASP A 122 -6.40 26.35 -2.45
C ASP A 122 -7.78 26.11 -3.07
N HIS A 123 -8.77 25.86 -2.21
CA HIS A 123 -10.15 25.70 -2.64
C HIS A 123 -10.90 27.00 -2.40
N GLU A 124 -11.32 27.65 -3.49
CA GLU A 124 -12.34 28.69 -3.40
C GLU A 124 -13.71 28.02 -3.40
N LEU A 125 -14.45 28.19 -2.30
CA LEU A 125 -15.78 27.62 -2.14
C LEU A 125 -16.81 28.73 -2.39
N THR A 126 -17.44 28.71 -3.56
CA THR A 126 -18.49 29.66 -3.93
C THR A 126 -19.82 28.95 -4.15
N GLY A 127 -20.90 29.67 -3.88
CA GLY A 127 -22.26 29.27 -4.21
C GLY A 127 -22.56 29.51 -5.69
N LYS A 128 -23.82 29.32 -6.07
CA LYS A 128 -24.29 29.55 -7.43
C LYS A 128 -23.88 30.94 -7.92
N ASP A 129 -23.34 30.99 -9.14
CA ASP A 129 -22.89 32.23 -9.81
C ASP A 129 -21.82 33.03 -9.04
N GLY A 130 -20.99 32.36 -8.22
CA GLY A 130 -19.96 33.02 -7.41
C GLY A 130 -20.50 33.67 -6.13
N GLY A 131 -21.78 33.46 -5.81
CA GLY A 131 -22.44 34.01 -4.62
C GLY A 131 -22.15 33.23 -3.35
N ALA A 132 -22.85 33.56 -2.27
CA ALA A 132 -22.75 32.82 -1.01
C ALA A 132 -23.29 31.38 -1.17
N ILE A 133 -22.62 30.43 -0.52
CA ILE A 133 -23.09 29.04 -0.44
C ILE A 133 -24.45 29.02 0.27
N GLN A 134 -25.46 28.53 -0.42
CA GLN A 134 -26.80 28.35 0.12
C GLN A 134 -26.91 26.95 0.72
N ILE A 135 -27.33 26.85 1.98
CA ILE A 135 -27.54 25.59 2.67
C ILE A 135 -29.02 25.49 3.01
N GLU A 136 -29.75 24.61 2.36
CA GLU A 136 -31.11 24.24 2.76
C GLU A 136 -31.04 23.04 3.68
N THR A 137 -31.56 23.18 4.90
CA THR A 137 -31.67 22.06 5.85
C THR A 137 -33.14 21.67 5.97
N SER A 138 -33.42 20.38 5.87
CA SER A 138 -34.74 19.81 6.11
C SER A 138 -34.66 18.81 7.26
N PRO A 139 -35.71 18.70 8.10
CA PRO A 139 -35.78 17.68 9.13
C PRO A 139 -35.57 16.29 8.53
N MET A 140 -34.84 15.43 9.24
CA MET A 140 -34.52 14.09 8.74
C MET A 140 -35.78 13.24 8.50
N SER A 141 -36.90 13.58 9.17
CA SER A 141 -38.22 12.98 8.99
C SER A 141 -38.88 13.24 7.63
N THR A 142 -38.40 14.22 6.85
CA THR A 142 -38.93 14.58 5.53
C THR A 142 -38.02 14.16 4.37
N LEU A 143 -36.76 13.81 4.64
CA LEU A 143 -35.75 13.45 3.63
C LEU A 143 -35.68 11.94 3.35
N PHE A 144 -36.00 11.12 4.34
CA PHE A 144 -36.15 9.68 4.21
C PHE A 144 -37.60 9.38 4.56
N GLY A 145 -38.46 9.25 3.55
CA GLY A 145 -39.85 8.83 3.76
C GLY A 145 -39.92 7.53 4.58
N LYS A 146 -41.03 7.36 5.30
CA LYS A 146 -41.32 6.17 6.13
C LYS A 146 -40.91 4.85 5.47
#